data_AF-A0A0C6FR39-F1
#
_entry.id   AF-A0A0C6FR39-F1
#
_cell.length_a   1.000
_cell.length_b   1.000
_cell.length_c   1.000
_cell.angle_alpha   90.00
_cell.angle_beta   90.00
_cell.angle_gamma   90.00
#
_symmetry.space_group_name_H-M   'P 1'
#
loop_
_entity.id
_entity.type
_entity.pdbx_description
1 polymer ?
#
loop_
_entity_poly.entity_id
_entity_poly.type
_entity_poly.pdbx_seq_one_letter_code
_entity_poly.pdbx_strand_id
1 'polypeptide(L)'
;MPRQILCTVAALALAASAGACSSSRFDTAALSAPVRPAPRVARPLPPEEPDLGPGLSSGPVTSAPLAPPPGAAGAPVVANPSGPIMAEPSPPPPVQQQAAIAPPPAPPVVSTGGRSAVVGGWTAKDATGASCKVNLASTPALDLYKASSAGCANKDLAKVTAWDYRDGEVYLYQPGGTVAARLRPAGGAMDGALSKSGAPLAMVR
;
A
#
# COMPACT_ATOMS: atom_id res chain seq x y z
N MET A 1 39.44 -8.06 38.33
CA MET A 1 38.10 -8.65 38.21
C MET A 1 37.38 -8.65 39.57
N PRO A 2 36.61 -7.60 39.93
CA PRO A 2 35.68 -7.71 41.07
C PRO A 2 34.33 -6.97 40.89
N ARG A 3 33.92 -6.59 39.66
CA ARG A 3 32.66 -5.84 39.42
C ARG A 3 31.45 -6.72 39.09
N GLN A 4 31.66 -8.02 38.91
CA GLN A 4 30.64 -8.98 38.45
C GLN A 4 29.79 -9.58 39.60
N ILE A 5 30.16 -9.37 40.86
CA ILE A 5 29.51 -10.04 42.02
C ILE A 5 28.53 -9.12 42.76
N LEU A 6 28.60 -7.80 42.55
CA LEU A 6 27.74 -6.84 43.26
C LEU A 6 26.37 -6.62 42.58
N CYS A 7 26.26 -6.84 41.27
CA CYS A 7 25.01 -6.57 40.53
C CYS A 7 23.97 -7.70 40.63
N THR A 8 24.34 -8.90 41.08
CA THR A 8 23.44 -10.06 41.13
C THR A 8 22.50 -10.09 42.34
N VAL A 9 22.71 -9.24 43.36
CA VAL A 9 21.84 -9.20 44.55
C VAL A 9 20.65 -8.24 44.39
N ALA A 10 20.72 -7.27 43.46
CA ALA A 10 19.70 -6.24 43.31
C ALA A 10 18.50 -6.63 42.41
N ALA A 11 18.60 -7.72 41.62
CA ALA A 11 17.52 -8.11 40.70
C ALA A 11 16.46 -9.05 41.32
N LEU A 12 16.66 -9.52 42.55
CA LEU A 12 15.77 -10.50 43.21
C LEU A 12 14.60 -9.89 44.00
N ALA A 13 14.43 -8.56 43.98
CA ALA A 13 13.46 -7.85 44.83
C ALA A 13 12.19 -7.31 44.14
N LEU A 14 11.96 -7.57 42.85
CA LEU A 14 10.80 -7.03 42.11
C LEU A 14 9.67 -8.04 41.85
N ALA A 15 9.68 -9.20 42.51
CA ALA A 15 8.70 -10.28 42.31
C ALA A 15 7.48 -10.24 43.27
N ALA A 16 7.20 -9.14 43.96
CA ALA A 16 6.12 -9.11 44.96
C ALA A 16 5.41 -7.76 45.05
N SER A 17 4.48 -7.46 44.14
CA SER A 17 3.32 -6.58 44.42
C SER A 17 2.39 -6.38 43.21
N ALA A 18 1.32 -7.16 43.17
CA ALA A 18 -0.05 -6.79 42.72
C ALA A 18 -0.83 -8.12 42.58
N GLY A 19 -1.71 -8.50 43.49
CA GLY A 19 -2.81 -7.70 44.01
C GLY A 19 -4.10 -8.31 43.46
N ALA A 20 -4.58 -9.35 44.15
CA ALA A 20 -5.78 -10.07 43.84
C ALA A 20 -7.02 -9.17 43.99
N CYS A 21 -7.76 -8.95 42.91
CA CYS A 21 -9.15 -8.52 42.99
C CYS A 21 -10.05 -9.75 42.84
N SER A 22 -10.30 -10.38 43.98
CA SER A 22 -11.37 -11.34 44.19
C SER A 22 -12.68 -10.57 44.37
N SER A 23 -13.65 -10.79 43.50
CA SER A 23 -15.04 -10.42 43.73
C SER A 23 -15.91 -11.64 43.42
N SER A 24 -16.13 -12.44 44.46
CA SER A 24 -17.23 -13.40 44.56
C SER A 24 -18.33 -12.79 45.44
N ARG A 25 -19.48 -12.44 44.85
CA ARG A 25 -20.75 -12.21 45.55
C ARG A 25 -21.85 -12.75 44.62
N PHE A 26 -22.29 -13.99 44.85
CA PHE A 26 -23.57 -14.35 45.47
C PHE A 26 -24.79 -13.80 44.74
N ASP A 27 -25.51 -14.65 44.00
CA ASP A 27 -26.94 -14.94 44.20
C ASP A 27 -27.34 -16.06 43.19
N THR A 28 -27.53 -17.30 43.63
CA THR A 28 -28.79 -17.88 44.12
C THR A 28 -29.49 -18.66 43.02
N ALA A 29 -29.89 -19.86 43.41
CA ALA A 29 -30.55 -20.86 42.60
C ALA A 29 -31.75 -20.29 41.85
N ALA A 30 -31.71 -20.38 40.53
CA ALA A 30 -32.90 -20.54 39.72
C ALA A 30 -32.84 -21.92 39.07
N LEU A 31 -33.46 -22.88 39.76
CA LEU A 31 -34.01 -24.07 39.14
C LEU A 31 -34.93 -23.62 38.00
N SER A 32 -34.50 -23.75 36.74
CA SER A 32 -35.36 -23.58 35.56
C SER A 32 -34.75 -24.27 34.35
N ALA A 33 -35.19 -25.50 34.13
CA ALA A 33 -35.37 -26.27 32.88
C ALA A 33 -34.41 -26.07 31.68
N PRO A 34 -33.95 -27.17 31.04
CA PRO A 34 -33.39 -27.09 29.69
C PRO A 34 -34.52 -26.84 28.68
N VAL A 35 -34.76 -25.58 28.31
CA VAL A 35 -35.46 -25.28 27.06
C VAL A 35 -34.48 -25.55 25.93
N ARG A 36 -34.63 -26.73 25.32
CA ARG A 36 -34.06 -27.05 24.02
C ARG A 36 -34.44 -25.92 23.04
N PRO A 37 -33.48 -25.29 22.35
CA PRO A 37 -33.84 -24.55 21.14
C PRO A 37 -34.30 -25.59 20.11
N ALA A 38 -35.57 -25.50 19.72
CA ALA A 38 -36.06 -26.18 18.53
C ALA A 38 -35.18 -25.74 17.34
N PRO A 39 -34.82 -26.65 16.42
CA PRO A 39 -34.19 -26.23 15.17
C PRO A 39 -35.20 -25.31 14.46
N ARG A 40 -34.84 -24.03 14.30
CA ARG A 40 -35.49 -23.17 13.31
C ARG A 40 -35.29 -23.87 11.97
N VAL A 41 -36.38 -24.45 11.45
CA VAL A 41 -36.50 -24.76 10.04
C VAL A 41 -36.28 -23.44 9.31
N ALA A 42 -35.08 -23.28 8.78
CA ALA A 42 -34.77 -22.20 7.85
C ALA A 42 -35.75 -22.36 6.68
N ARG A 43 -36.64 -21.38 6.54
CA ARG A 43 -37.44 -21.22 5.34
C ARG A 43 -36.44 -21.16 4.16
N PRO A 44 -36.59 -21.98 3.11
CA PRO A 44 -35.80 -21.82 1.90
C PRO A 44 -36.03 -20.41 1.37
N LEU A 45 -34.98 -19.60 1.38
CA LEU A 45 -34.92 -18.38 0.57
C LEU A 45 -34.96 -18.84 -0.90
N PRO A 46 -35.75 -18.18 -1.76
CA PRO A 46 -35.70 -18.42 -3.20
C PRO A 46 -34.26 -18.26 -3.70
N PRO A 47 -33.81 -19.04 -4.68
CA PRO A 47 -32.52 -18.81 -5.33
C PRO A 47 -32.53 -17.39 -5.92
N GLU A 48 -31.55 -16.58 -5.52
CA GLU A 48 -31.25 -15.32 -6.20
C GLU A 48 -30.79 -15.68 -7.62
N GLU A 49 -31.67 -15.47 -8.59
CA GLU A 49 -31.34 -15.49 -10.00
C GLU A 49 -30.32 -14.37 -10.25
N PRO A 50 -29.10 -14.68 -10.73
CA PRO A 50 -28.30 -13.65 -11.37
C PRO A 50 -29.03 -13.33 -12.67
N ASP A 51 -29.69 -12.17 -12.71
CA ASP A 51 -30.10 -11.52 -13.95
C ASP A 51 -28.82 -11.25 -14.77
N LEU A 52 -28.40 -12.29 -15.49
CA LEU A 52 -27.40 -12.22 -16.53
C LEU A 52 -28.07 -11.51 -17.70
N GLY A 53 -28.07 -10.18 -17.62
CA GLY A 53 -28.32 -9.32 -18.76
C GLY A 53 -27.49 -9.80 -19.97
N PRO A 54 -28.06 -9.80 -21.19
CA PRO A 54 -27.37 -10.32 -22.37
C PRO A 54 -26.09 -9.53 -22.69
N GLY A 55 -24.96 -10.23 -22.62
CA GLY A 55 -23.73 -10.00 -23.38
C GLY A 55 -23.33 -8.56 -23.72
N LEU A 56 -22.49 -7.95 -22.89
CA LEU A 56 -21.56 -6.93 -23.38
C LEU A 56 -20.23 -7.61 -23.70
N SER A 57 -20.11 -7.97 -24.98
CA SER A 57 -18.88 -8.37 -25.63
C SER A 57 -17.74 -7.40 -25.28
N SER A 58 -16.71 -7.89 -24.59
CA SER A 58 -15.42 -7.21 -24.55
C SER A 58 -14.80 -7.30 -25.95
N GLY A 59 -15.10 -6.33 -26.80
CA GLY A 59 -14.37 -6.13 -28.04
C GLY A 59 -12.91 -5.80 -27.73
N PRO A 60 -11.95 -6.19 -28.59
CA PRO A 60 -10.56 -5.80 -28.41
C PRO A 60 -10.43 -4.28 -28.46
N VAL A 61 -9.81 -3.70 -27.43
CA VAL A 61 -9.44 -2.28 -27.42
C VAL A 61 -8.31 -2.11 -28.44
N THR A 62 -8.67 -1.71 -29.66
CA THR A 62 -7.72 -1.27 -30.67
C THR A 62 -7.25 0.14 -30.31
N SER A 63 -6.01 0.26 -29.83
CA SER A 63 -5.33 1.54 -29.68
C SER A 63 -4.77 1.94 -31.04
N ALA A 64 -5.56 2.68 -31.82
CA ALA A 64 -5.05 3.35 -33.01
C ALA A 64 -4.29 4.62 -32.59
N PRO A 65 -3.04 4.83 -33.03
CA PRO A 65 -2.35 6.10 -32.86
C PRO A 65 -3.14 7.21 -33.54
N LEU A 66 -3.40 8.32 -32.84
CA LEU A 66 -3.94 9.52 -33.45
C LEU A 66 -2.95 10.01 -34.52
N ALA A 67 -3.44 10.24 -35.73
CA ALA A 67 -2.69 10.91 -36.78
C ALA A 67 -2.23 12.30 -36.28
N PRO A 68 -0.99 12.73 -36.58
CA PRO A 68 -0.56 14.08 -36.26
C PRO A 68 -1.45 15.10 -36.97
N PRO A 69 -1.80 16.22 -36.30
CA PRO A 69 -2.64 17.26 -36.91
C PRO A 69 -1.97 17.81 -38.17
N PRO A 70 -2.69 17.87 -39.31
CA PRO A 70 -2.21 18.57 -40.49
C PRO A 70 -2.11 20.06 -40.17
N GLY A 71 -0.91 20.65 -40.26
CA GLY A 71 -0.80 22.11 -40.25
C GLY A 71 0.33 22.76 -39.45
N ALA A 72 1.39 22.07 -39.03
CA ALA A 72 2.63 22.75 -38.68
C ALA A 72 3.44 23.11 -39.94
N ALA A 73 2.77 23.74 -40.91
CA ALA A 73 3.44 24.52 -41.93
C ALA A 73 3.95 25.78 -41.23
N GLY A 74 5.26 26.03 -41.35
CA GLY A 74 5.88 27.24 -40.84
C GLY A 74 5.10 28.49 -41.26
N ALA A 75 4.91 29.39 -40.30
CA ALA A 75 4.27 30.68 -40.54
C ALA A 75 4.92 31.39 -41.74
N PRO A 76 4.13 32.00 -42.66
CA PRO A 76 4.68 32.85 -43.69
C PRO A 76 5.10 34.17 -43.03
N VAL A 77 6.40 34.44 -43.01
CA VAL A 77 6.90 35.78 -42.66
C VAL A 77 6.62 36.70 -43.83
N VAL A 78 5.87 37.75 -43.50
CA VAL A 78 5.42 38.86 -44.35
C VAL A 78 6.54 39.40 -45.24
N ALA A 79 6.26 39.42 -46.55
CA ALA A 79 7.00 40.19 -47.54
C ALA A 79 6.74 41.69 -47.32
N ASN A 80 7.81 42.50 -47.27
CA ASN A 80 7.73 43.95 -47.37
C ASN A 80 8.18 44.36 -48.79
N PRO A 81 7.48 45.26 -49.51
CA PRO A 81 7.73 45.53 -50.92
C PRO A 81 8.63 46.74 -51.11
N SER A 82 9.73 46.62 -51.86
CA SER A 82 10.38 47.71 -52.61
C SER A 82 11.57 47.20 -53.43
N GLY A 83 11.50 47.36 -54.75
CA GLY A 83 12.69 47.37 -55.62
C GLY A 83 12.72 46.30 -56.73
N PRO A 84 12.98 46.67 -58.00
CA PRO A 84 13.07 45.72 -59.10
C PRO A 84 14.36 44.88 -59.03
N ILE A 85 14.16 43.58 -59.26
CA ILE A 85 15.14 42.49 -59.38
C ILE A 85 16.11 42.68 -60.57
N MET A 86 17.42 42.69 -60.30
CA MET A 86 18.47 42.30 -61.24
C MET A 86 19.40 41.26 -60.58
N ALA A 87 19.84 40.29 -61.38
CA ALA A 87 20.48 39.05 -60.98
C ALA A 87 21.99 39.19 -60.67
N GLU A 88 22.49 38.40 -59.71
CA GLU A 88 23.89 37.93 -59.62
C GLU A 88 23.97 36.77 -58.59
N PRO A 89 24.58 35.60 -58.92
CA PRO A 89 24.82 34.54 -57.95
C PRO A 89 26.13 34.79 -57.17
N SER A 90 26.03 35.19 -55.90
CA SER A 90 27.16 35.21 -54.95
C SER A 90 27.20 33.93 -54.10
N PRO A 91 28.40 33.42 -53.77
CA PRO A 91 28.58 32.19 -52.97
C PRO A 91 28.14 32.37 -51.51
N PRO A 92 27.66 31.31 -50.83
CA PRO A 92 27.16 31.40 -49.46
C PRO A 92 28.29 31.62 -48.44
N PRO A 93 28.04 32.38 -47.35
CA PRO A 93 28.98 32.51 -46.24
C PRO A 93 29.08 31.20 -45.42
N PRO A 94 30.18 30.98 -44.69
CA PRO A 94 30.34 29.78 -43.87
C PRO A 94 29.34 29.77 -42.71
N VAL A 95 28.56 28.70 -42.64
CA VAL A 95 27.71 28.35 -41.49
C VAL A 95 28.59 28.17 -40.25
N GLN A 96 28.42 29.04 -39.25
CA GLN A 96 28.98 28.81 -37.92
C GLN A 96 28.15 27.72 -37.24
N GLN A 97 28.78 26.58 -37.02
CA GLN A 97 28.19 25.43 -36.35
C GLN A 97 28.21 25.69 -34.84
N GLN A 98 27.09 26.14 -34.26
CA GLN A 98 26.92 26.15 -32.80
C GLN A 98 27.03 24.69 -32.30
N ALA A 99 28.07 24.42 -31.49
CA ALA A 99 28.19 23.18 -30.77
C ALA A 99 27.05 23.08 -29.75
N ALA A 100 26.18 22.07 -29.91
CA ALA A 100 25.18 21.72 -28.91
C ALA A 100 25.88 21.15 -27.67
N ILE A 101 25.73 21.84 -26.53
CA ILE A 101 26.16 21.34 -25.23
C ILE A 101 25.20 20.20 -24.86
N ALA A 102 25.73 18.97 -24.78
CA ALA A 102 24.95 17.82 -24.32
C ALA A 102 24.51 18.02 -22.85
N PRO A 103 23.25 17.74 -22.50
CA PRO A 103 22.82 17.78 -21.09
C PRO A 103 23.60 16.74 -20.27
N PRO A 104 23.93 17.02 -19.00
CA PRO A 104 24.58 16.04 -18.14
C PRO A 104 23.68 14.79 -17.99
N PRO A 105 24.28 13.60 -17.84
CA PRO A 105 23.52 12.37 -17.65
C PRO A 105 22.65 12.49 -16.39
N ALA A 106 21.34 12.28 -16.56
CA ALA A 106 20.41 12.24 -15.44
C ALA A 106 20.84 11.14 -14.46
N PRO A 107 20.81 11.39 -13.13
CA PRO A 107 21.07 10.36 -12.15
C PRO A 107 20.09 9.19 -12.35
N PRO A 108 20.51 7.94 -12.06
CA PRO A 108 19.62 6.79 -12.18
C PRO A 108 18.40 7.03 -11.30
N VAL A 109 17.22 7.04 -11.93
CA VAL A 109 15.96 7.07 -11.22
C VAL A 109 15.84 5.73 -10.52
N VAL A 110 16.30 5.64 -9.26
CA VAL A 110 15.95 4.55 -8.37
C VAL A 110 14.43 4.60 -8.26
N SER A 111 13.77 3.72 -9.00
CA SER A 111 12.34 3.48 -8.84
C SER A 111 12.18 2.76 -7.51
N THR A 112 12.26 3.50 -6.41
CA THR A 112 11.74 3.07 -5.12
C THR A 112 10.29 2.72 -5.41
N GLY A 113 10.00 1.42 -5.45
CA GLY A 113 8.73 0.90 -5.98
C GLY A 113 7.57 1.75 -5.48
N GLY A 114 6.81 2.35 -6.40
CA GLY A 114 5.75 3.28 -6.00
C GLY A 114 4.67 2.60 -5.17
N ARG A 115 3.71 3.38 -4.66
CA ARG A 115 2.55 2.84 -3.91
C ARG A 115 1.88 1.65 -4.61
N SER A 116 1.77 1.67 -5.93
CA SER A 116 1.18 0.57 -6.72
C SER A 116 1.97 -0.73 -6.62
N ALA A 117 3.27 -0.68 -6.31
CA ALA A 117 4.13 -1.85 -6.17
C ALA A 117 3.84 -2.66 -4.90
N VAL A 118 3.22 -2.06 -3.88
CA VAL A 118 2.88 -2.73 -2.61
C VAL A 118 1.43 -3.23 -2.54
N VAL A 119 0.59 -2.82 -3.49
CA VAL A 119 -0.80 -3.30 -3.60
C VAL A 119 -0.82 -4.81 -3.90
N GLY A 120 -1.76 -5.54 -3.31
CA GLY A 120 -1.98 -6.96 -3.53
C GLY A 120 -2.07 -7.78 -2.25
N GLY A 121 -2.13 -9.10 -2.41
CA GLY A 121 -2.09 -10.06 -1.31
C GLY A 121 -0.67 -10.33 -0.84
N TRP A 122 -0.52 -10.44 0.47
CA TRP A 122 0.73 -10.67 1.18
C TRP A 122 0.53 -11.76 2.24
N THR A 123 1.56 -12.55 2.46
CA THR A 123 1.65 -13.52 3.56
C THR A 123 2.59 -12.93 4.60
N ALA A 124 2.03 -12.45 5.70
CA ALA A 124 2.76 -11.90 6.82
C ALA A 124 3.18 -13.01 7.78
N LYS A 125 4.41 -12.95 8.30
CA LYS A 125 4.97 -13.86 9.29
C LYS A 125 5.44 -13.03 10.49
N ASP A 126 4.81 -13.28 11.63
CA ASP A 126 5.12 -12.61 12.89
C ASP A 126 6.33 -13.27 13.58
N ALA A 127 6.87 -12.62 14.61
CA ALA A 127 7.99 -13.12 15.41
C ALA A 127 7.72 -14.47 16.10
N THR A 128 6.44 -14.81 16.31
CA THR A 128 5.99 -16.11 16.83
C THR A 128 6.08 -17.23 15.79
N GLY A 129 6.37 -16.91 14.53
CA GLY A 129 6.35 -17.85 13.41
C GLY A 129 4.95 -18.07 12.80
N ALA A 130 3.90 -17.50 13.40
CA ALA A 130 2.56 -17.55 12.86
C ALA A 130 2.47 -16.78 11.53
N SER A 131 1.79 -17.38 10.55
CA SER A 131 1.57 -16.78 9.23
C SER A 131 0.13 -16.30 9.08
N CYS A 132 -0.08 -15.15 8.45
CA CYS A 132 -1.42 -14.65 8.13
C CYS A 132 -1.47 -13.93 6.80
N LYS A 133 -2.68 -13.75 6.26
CA LYS A 133 -2.89 -13.08 4.98
C LYS A 133 -3.22 -11.62 5.22
N VAL A 134 -2.56 -10.74 4.50
CA VAL A 134 -2.80 -9.29 4.49
C VAL A 134 -3.02 -8.87 3.05
N ASN A 135 -4.11 -8.18 2.75
CA ASN A 135 -4.40 -7.64 1.43
C ASN A 135 -4.35 -6.12 1.49
N LEU A 136 -3.52 -5.51 0.66
CA LEU A 136 -3.39 -4.07 0.52
C LEU A 136 -4.08 -3.65 -0.77
N ALA A 137 -5.20 -2.94 -0.68
CA ALA A 137 -5.97 -2.50 -1.83
C ALA A 137 -5.74 -1.01 -2.12
N SER A 138 -5.74 -0.61 -3.38
CA SER A 138 -5.68 0.80 -3.79
C SER A 138 -7.02 1.55 -3.64
N THR A 139 -8.03 0.93 -3.04
CA THR A 139 -9.33 1.55 -2.80
C THR A 139 -9.21 2.59 -1.67
N PRO A 140 -9.63 3.85 -1.88
CA PRO A 140 -9.59 4.86 -0.83
C PRO A 140 -10.58 4.55 0.30
N ALA A 141 -10.17 4.86 1.53
CA ALA A 141 -10.93 4.71 2.77
C ALA A 141 -10.66 5.92 3.69
N LEU A 142 -11.56 6.91 3.66
CA LEU A 142 -11.36 8.24 4.22
C LEU A 142 -10.09 8.92 3.68
N ASP A 143 -8.99 8.83 4.42
CA ASP A 143 -7.69 9.47 4.15
C ASP A 143 -6.57 8.43 3.93
N LEU A 144 -6.91 7.15 3.96
CA LEU A 144 -5.97 6.03 3.84
C LEU A 144 -6.46 5.07 2.75
N TYR A 145 -5.65 4.07 2.44
CA TYR A 145 -6.05 2.99 1.54
C TYR A 145 -6.60 1.80 2.32
N LYS A 146 -7.53 1.05 1.73
CA LYS A 146 -8.13 -0.11 2.39
C LYS A 146 -7.13 -1.26 2.54
N ALA A 147 -7.02 -1.79 3.76
CA ALA A 147 -6.31 -3.03 4.04
C ALA A 147 -7.28 -4.05 4.66
N SER A 148 -7.00 -5.33 4.48
CA SER A 148 -7.66 -6.40 5.23
C SER A 148 -6.65 -7.43 5.68
N SER A 149 -6.86 -8.00 6.87
CA SER A 149 -6.04 -9.08 7.39
C SER A 149 -6.91 -10.28 7.77
N ALA A 150 -6.40 -11.49 7.59
CA ALA A 150 -7.12 -12.73 7.84
C ALA A 150 -6.18 -13.78 8.44
N GLY A 151 -6.64 -14.43 9.51
CA GLY A 151 -5.90 -15.51 10.18
C GLY A 151 -4.70 -15.03 11.00
N CYS A 152 -4.61 -13.76 11.37
CA CYS A 152 -3.49 -13.25 12.17
C CYS A 152 -3.62 -13.67 13.64
N ALA A 153 -2.61 -14.38 14.15
CA ALA A 153 -2.49 -14.70 15.58
C ALA A 153 -2.20 -13.43 16.41
N ASN A 154 -1.51 -12.46 15.81
CA ASN A 154 -1.21 -11.19 16.44
C ASN A 154 -2.44 -10.26 16.43
N LYS A 155 -2.81 -9.75 17.62
CA LYS A 155 -4.00 -8.91 17.80
C LYS A 155 -3.91 -7.55 17.10
N ASP A 156 -2.71 -6.98 16.98
CA ASP A 156 -2.50 -5.70 16.32
C ASP A 156 -2.66 -5.84 14.81
N LEU A 157 -2.13 -6.92 14.21
CA LEU A 157 -2.32 -7.24 12.79
C LEU A 157 -3.76 -7.62 12.47
N ALA A 158 -4.42 -8.38 13.34
CA ALA A 158 -5.82 -8.79 13.16
C ALA A 158 -6.79 -7.59 13.13
N LYS A 159 -6.38 -6.43 13.68
CA LYS A 159 -7.17 -5.20 13.68
C LYS A 159 -6.82 -4.25 12.53
N VAL A 160 -5.92 -4.61 11.62
CA VAL A 160 -5.55 -3.72 10.52
C VAL A 160 -6.71 -3.57 9.53
N THR A 161 -7.07 -2.32 9.23
CA THR A 161 -8.16 -1.98 8.31
C THR A 161 -7.75 -1.00 7.21
N ALA A 162 -6.62 -0.31 7.42
CA ALA A 162 -6.13 0.67 6.46
C ALA A 162 -4.62 0.63 6.35
N TRP A 163 -4.09 1.18 5.26
CA TRP A 163 -2.66 1.32 5.01
C TRP A 163 -2.35 2.61 4.27
N ASP A 164 -1.09 3.00 4.30
CA ASP A 164 -0.58 4.11 3.50
C ASP A 164 0.87 3.88 3.07
N TYR A 165 1.30 4.60 2.04
CA TYR A 165 2.67 4.58 1.55
C TYR A 165 3.27 5.98 1.59
N ARG A 166 4.24 6.18 2.48
CA ARG A 166 4.94 7.46 2.68
C ARG A 166 6.42 7.21 2.82
N ASP A 167 7.23 8.08 2.21
CA ASP A 167 8.70 8.08 2.36
C ASP A 167 9.37 6.74 2.01
N GLY A 168 8.75 5.94 1.14
CA GLY A 168 9.26 4.60 0.80
C GLY A 168 8.86 3.49 1.77
N GLU A 169 8.05 3.77 2.78
CA GLU A 169 7.58 2.83 3.79
C GLU A 169 6.06 2.63 3.72
N VAL A 170 5.63 1.43 4.06
CA VAL A 170 4.22 1.06 4.21
C VAL A 170 3.84 1.14 5.68
N TYR A 171 2.82 1.93 5.97
CA TYR A 171 2.24 2.10 7.30
C TYR A 171 0.92 1.34 7.35
N LEU A 172 0.77 0.41 8.28
CA LEU A 172 -0.50 -0.28 8.54
C LEU A 172 -1.22 0.39 9.69
N TYR A 173 -2.53 0.58 9.56
CA TYR A 173 -3.37 1.29 10.52
C TYR A 173 -4.51 0.41 11.05
N GLN A 174 -4.80 0.58 12.34
CA GLN A 174 -5.98 0.03 13.00
C GLN A 174 -7.14 1.05 12.97
N PRO A 175 -8.38 0.62 13.28
CA PRO A 175 -9.49 1.52 13.55
C PRO A 175 -9.10 2.59 14.57
N GLY A 176 -9.43 3.84 14.26
CA GLY A 176 -9.04 5.00 15.07
C GLY A 176 -7.69 5.62 14.69
N GLY A 177 -7.04 5.15 13.62
CA GLY A 177 -5.85 5.80 13.03
C GLY A 177 -4.53 5.49 13.72
N THR A 178 -4.49 4.49 14.61
CA THR A 178 -3.25 4.06 15.26
C THR A 178 -2.41 3.20 14.31
N VAL A 179 -1.09 3.39 14.31
CA VAL A 179 -0.18 2.61 13.45
C VAL A 179 0.06 1.23 14.07
N ALA A 180 -0.34 0.17 13.40
CA ALA A 180 -0.09 -1.21 13.80
C ALA A 180 1.33 -1.67 13.50
N ALA A 181 1.84 -1.34 12.31
CA ALA A 181 3.15 -1.77 11.83
C ALA A 181 3.73 -0.78 10.82
N ARG A 182 5.05 -0.78 10.70
CA ARG A 182 5.79 -0.05 9.67
C ARG A 182 6.67 -1.04 8.92
N LEU A 183 6.59 -1.01 7.60
CA LEU A 183 7.18 -2.01 6.71
C LEU A 183 7.93 -1.32 5.58
N ARG A 184 9.04 -1.91 5.15
CA ARG A 184 9.86 -1.44 4.03
C ARG A 184 9.76 -2.45 2.90
N PRO A 185 9.27 -2.05 1.71
CA PRO A 185 9.23 -2.92 0.55
C PRO A 185 10.65 -3.19 0.02
N ALA A 186 10.92 -4.47 -0.22
CA ALA A 186 12.14 -5.02 -0.77
C ALA A 186 11.80 -5.96 -1.93
N GLY A 187 11.31 -5.38 -3.05
CA GLY A 187 11.21 -6.08 -4.34
C GLY A 187 10.47 -7.43 -4.33
N GLY A 188 9.33 -7.53 -3.63
CA GLY A 188 8.54 -8.76 -3.50
C GLY A 188 8.45 -9.31 -2.07
N ALA A 189 9.30 -8.79 -1.18
CA ALA A 189 9.15 -8.91 0.26
C ALA A 189 8.88 -7.52 0.89
N MET A 190 8.42 -7.52 2.13
CA MET A 190 8.28 -6.35 2.98
C MET A 190 8.74 -6.72 4.38
N ASP A 191 9.73 -6.00 4.91
CA ASP A 191 10.26 -6.25 6.25
C ASP A 191 10.00 -5.05 7.15
N GLY A 192 9.73 -5.30 8.42
CA GLY A 192 9.33 -4.25 9.33
C GLY A 192 9.17 -4.71 10.76
N ALA A 193 8.46 -3.89 11.52
CA ALA A 193 8.17 -4.19 12.91
C ALA A 193 6.77 -3.69 13.31
N LEU A 194 6.19 -4.36 14.28
CA LEU A 194 4.96 -3.91 14.93
C LEU A 194 5.25 -2.69 15.80
N SER A 195 4.46 -1.64 15.65
CA SER A 195 4.67 -0.38 16.38
C SER A 195 4.51 -0.53 17.89
N LYS A 196 3.68 -1.48 18.34
CA LYS A 196 3.32 -1.64 19.75
C LYS A 196 4.27 -2.54 20.53
N SER A 197 4.69 -3.67 19.93
CA SER A 197 5.58 -4.64 20.56
C SER A 197 7.03 -4.53 20.10
N GLY A 198 7.31 -3.84 18.99
CA GLY A 198 8.63 -3.83 18.36
C GLY A 198 9.02 -5.17 17.71
N ALA A 199 8.11 -6.15 17.70
CA ALA A 199 8.40 -7.47 17.16
C ALA A 199 8.62 -7.42 15.64
N PRO A 200 9.60 -8.18 15.10
CA PRO A 200 9.85 -8.22 13.67
C PRO A 200 8.66 -8.81 12.91
N LEU A 201 8.37 -8.23 11.77
CA LEU A 201 7.31 -8.65 10.86
C LEU A 201 7.89 -8.71 9.45
N ALA A 202 7.81 -9.89 8.83
CA ALA A 202 8.18 -10.07 7.44
C ALA A 202 6.93 -10.43 6.64
N MET A 203 6.79 -9.91 5.43
CA MET A 203 5.70 -10.24 4.53
C MET A 203 6.24 -10.57 3.15
N VAL A 204 5.67 -11.58 2.51
CA VAL A 204 6.07 -12.03 1.17
C VAL A 204 4.83 -12.19 0.29
N ARG A 205 4.96 -11.93 -1.01
CA ARG A 205 3.86 -12.16 -1.98
C ARG A 205 3.57 -13.64 -2.17
#